data_AF-A0A1G9MSW2-F1
#
_entry.id   AF-A0A1G9MSW2-F1
#
_cell.length_a   1.000
_cell.length_b   1.000
_cell.length_c   1.000
_cell.angle_alpha   90.00
_cell.angle_beta   90.00
_cell.angle_gamma   90.00
#
_symmetry.space_group_name_H-M   'P 1'
#
loop_
_entity.id
_entity.type
_entity.pdbx_description
1 polymer ?
#
loop_
_entity_poly.entity_id
_entity_poly.type
_entity_poly.pdbx_seq_one_letter_code
_entity_poly.pdbx_strand_id
1 'polypeptide(L)'
;MSAVNKEARASKEQSILRIRRGIRAAQLRVTLDEIRGRQTPEAVVRLSQLTPPRLPSPSDTLRTPDGTLRRDPEARRELALHIRRNILAAQLRVALDEQRGRPTPEAVKRLAQRKLPALE
;
A
#
# COMPACT_ATOMS: atom_id res chain seq x y z
N MET A 1 -7.22 6.65 -25.81
CA MET A 1 -6.53 7.33 -24.68
C MET A 1 -6.34 6.46 -23.42
N SER A 2 -7.10 5.38 -23.23
CA SER A 2 -7.07 4.55 -22.00
C SER A 2 -5.96 3.48 -21.95
N ALA A 3 -5.46 3.00 -23.10
CA ALA A 3 -4.44 1.95 -23.15
C ALA A 3 -3.03 2.45 -22.78
N VAL A 4 -2.61 3.61 -23.33
CA VAL A 4 -1.29 4.21 -23.09
C VAL A 4 -1.04 4.49 -21.59
N ASN A 5 -2.08 4.90 -20.87
CA ASN A 5 -1.99 5.13 -19.42
C ASN A 5 -1.87 3.83 -18.61
N LYS A 6 -2.35 2.69 -19.12
CA LYS A 6 -2.22 1.39 -18.43
C LYS A 6 -0.81 0.82 -18.59
N GLU A 7 -0.23 0.92 -19.78
CA GLU A 7 1.15 0.47 -20.04
C GLU A 7 2.19 1.29 -19.25
N ALA A 8 2.02 2.62 -19.20
CA ALA A 8 2.87 3.47 -18.38
C ALA A 8 2.77 3.16 -16.87
N ARG A 9 1.61 2.74 -16.37
CA ARG A 9 1.41 2.31 -14.97
C ARG A 9 2.10 0.99 -14.68
N ALA A 10 1.93 0.00 -15.56
CA ALA A 10 2.58 -1.30 -15.42
C ALA A 10 4.11 -1.13 -15.39
N SER A 11 4.66 -0.27 -16.24
CA SER A 11 6.09 0.07 -16.26
C SER A 11 6.57 0.75 -14.96
N LYS A 12 5.80 1.70 -14.41
CA LYS A 12 6.13 2.35 -13.13
C LYS A 12 6.06 1.37 -11.96
N GLU A 13 5.04 0.54 -11.90
CA GLU A 13 4.89 -0.46 -10.84
C GLU A 13 6.03 -1.49 -10.86
N GLN A 14 6.38 -2.01 -12.05
CA GLN A 14 7.52 -2.91 -12.23
C GLN A 14 8.83 -2.26 -11.78
N SER A 15 9.04 -0.98 -12.10
CA SER A 15 10.22 -0.23 -11.66
C SER A 15 10.27 -0.09 -10.13
N ILE A 16 9.15 0.26 -9.49
CA ILE A 16 9.03 0.34 -8.04
C ILE A 16 9.32 -1.02 -7.40
N LEU A 17 8.75 -2.11 -7.92
CA LEU A 17 9.00 -3.47 -7.43
C LEU A 17 10.48 -3.86 -7.53
N ARG A 18 11.13 -3.52 -8.64
CA ARG A 18 12.57 -3.74 -8.84
C ARG A 18 13.41 -3.00 -7.79
N ILE A 19 13.12 -1.72 -7.55
CA ILE A 19 13.80 -0.92 -6.51
C ILE A 19 13.59 -1.54 -5.13
N ARG A 20 12.35 -1.89 -4.77
CA ARG A 20 12.05 -2.53 -3.47
C ARG A 20 12.81 -3.85 -3.30
N ARG A 21 12.90 -4.66 -4.35
CA ARG A 21 13.66 -5.92 -4.33
C ARG A 21 15.15 -5.67 -4.10
N GLY A 22 15.71 -4.66 -4.77
CA GLY A 22 17.11 -4.24 -4.57
C GLY A 22 17.39 -3.83 -3.12
N ILE A 23 16.53 -2.97 -2.54
CA ILE A 23 16.66 -2.52 -1.14
C ILE A 23 16.58 -3.68 -0.16
N ARG A 24 15.59 -4.57 -0.31
CA ARG A 24 15.48 -5.76 0.55
C ARG A 24 16.67 -6.69 0.42
N ALA A 25 17.17 -6.90 -0.80
CA ALA A 25 18.35 -7.74 -1.03
C ALA A 25 19.58 -7.16 -0.32
N ALA A 26 19.78 -5.84 -0.33
CA ALA A 26 20.86 -5.20 0.41
C ALA A 26 20.69 -5.32 1.92
N GLN A 27 19.48 -5.12 2.46
CA GLN A 27 19.19 -5.34 3.88
C GLN A 27 19.49 -6.77 4.33
N LEU A 28 19.07 -7.76 3.53
CA LEU A 28 19.40 -9.16 3.76
C LEU A 28 20.91 -9.41 3.65
N ARG A 29 21.60 -8.71 2.74
CA ARG A 29 23.03 -8.90 2.58
C ARG A 29 23.82 -8.39 3.78
N VAL A 30 23.49 -7.20 4.28
CA VAL A 30 24.10 -6.60 5.48
C VAL A 30 23.94 -7.55 6.67
N THR A 31 22.71 -7.99 6.94
CA THR A 31 22.45 -8.93 8.06
C THR A 31 23.19 -10.26 7.91
N LEU A 32 23.29 -10.82 6.69
CA LEU A 32 24.05 -12.06 6.46
C LEU A 32 25.56 -11.89 6.63
N ASP A 33 26.12 -10.77 6.17
CA ASP A 33 27.54 -10.47 6.31
C ASP A 33 27.90 -10.18 7.78
N GLU A 34 27.03 -9.50 8.53
CA GLU A 34 27.15 -9.33 9.99
C GLU A 34 27.20 -10.68 10.73
N ILE A 35 26.26 -11.59 10.45
CA ILE A 35 26.22 -12.93 11.06
C ILE A 35 27.49 -13.73 10.74
N ARG A 36 28.06 -13.54 9.55
CA ARG A 36 29.25 -14.25 9.06
C ARG A 36 30.57 -13.57 9.41
N GLY A 37 30.54 -12.42 10.10
CA GLY A 37 31.73 -11.63 10.42
C GLY A 37 32.45 -11.06 9.19
N ARG A 38 31.72 -10.84 8.09
CA ARG A 38 32.26 -10.30 6.84
C ARG A 38 31.97 -8.81 6.73
N GLN A 39 32.89 -8.07 6.10
CA GLN A 39 32.65 -6.67 5.79
C GLN A 39 31.68 -6.56 4.60
N THR A 40 30.65 -5.75 4.77
CA THR A 40 29.70 -5.44 3.69
C THR A 40 30.21 -4.25 2.88
N PRO A 41 30.17 -4.28 1.53
CA PRO A 41 30.56 -3.13 0.73
C PRO A 41 29.73 -1.88 1.06
N GLU A 42 30.37 -0.72 1.15
CA GLU A 42 29.75 0.53 1.61
C GLU A 42 28.52 0.93 0.77
N ALA A 43 28.56 0.70 -0.54
CA ALA A 43 27.44 0.96 -1.45
C ALA A 43 26.19 0.13 -1.07
N VAL A 44 26.36 -1.11 -0.62
CA VAL A 44 25.27 -1.99 -0.18
C VAL A 44 24.70 -1.51 1.15
N VAL A 45 25.56 -1.03 2.06
CA VAL A 45 25.13 -0.43 3.34
C VAL A 45 24.26 0.80 3.07
N ARG A 46 24.72 1.73 2.24
CA ARG A 46 23.93 2.92 1.85
C ARG A 46 22.59 2.55 1.24
N LEU A 47 22.56 1.54 0.37
CA LEU A 47 21.32 1.08 -0.28
C LEU A 47 20.35 0.42 0.71
N SER A 48 20.85 -0.30 1.72
CA SER A 48 20.02 -0.95 2.74
C SER A 48 19.27 0.03 3.65
N GLN A 49 19.84 1.22 3.83
CA GLN A 49 19.28 2.31 4.65
C GLN A 49 18.17 3.07 3.93
N LEU A 50 17.99 2.88 2.62
CA LEU A 50 16.94 3.55 1.87
C LEU A 50 15.56 3.01 2.26
N THR A 51 14.58 3.90 2.34
CA THR A 51 13.19 3.51 2.56
C THR A 51 12.60 2.95 1.26
N PRO A 52 12.05 1.71 1.25
CA PRO A 52 11.45 1.15 0.05
C PRO A 52 10.32 2.03 -0.48
N PRO A 53 10.28 2.34 -1.79
CA PRO A 53 9.22 3.16 -2.36
C PRO A 53 7.85 2.48 -2.18
N ARG A 54 6.81 3.31 -1.99
CA ARG A 54 5.42 2.84 -1.86
C ARG A 54 4.91 2.40 -3.23
N LEU A 55 4.13 1.33 -3.26
CA LEU A 55 3.43 0.93 -4.47
C LEU A 55 2.30 1.93 -4.76
N PRO A 56 2.01 2.20 -6.05
CA PRO A 56 0.88 3.02 -6.41
C PRO A 56 -0.40 2.32 -5.94
N SER A 57 -1.18 3.01 -5.11
CA SER A 57 -2.52 2.58 -4.76
C SER A 57 -3.46 2.86 -5.94
N PRO A 58 -4.50 2.04 -6.15
CA PRO A 58 -5.59 2.38 -7.07
C PRO A 58 -6.20 3.76 -6.81
N SER A 59 -6.14 4.24 -5.56
CA SER A 59 -6.61 5.57 -5.18
C SER A 59 -5.72 6.72 -5.65
N ASP A 60 -4.46 6.47 -5.97
CA ASP A 60 -3.50 7.53 -6.31
C ASP A 60 -3.86 8.20 -7.64
N THR A 61 -4.56 7.50 -8.54
CA THR A 61 -5.07 8.08 -9.79
C THR A 61 -6.29 8.97 -9.59
N LEU A 62 -7.00 8.78 -8.48
CA LEU A 62 -8.18 9.58 -8.09
C LEU A 62 -7.76 10.86 -7.35
N ARG A 63 -6.48 10.96 -6.97
CA ARG A 63 -5.90 12.13 -6.33
C ARG A 63 -5.15 13.01 -7.34
N THR A 64 -5.25 14.32 -7.16
CA THR A 64 -4.39 15.33 -7.77
C THR A 64 -2.97 15.21 -7.17
N PRO A 65 -1.92 15.70 -7.84
CA PRO A 65 -0.56 15.70 -7.30
C PRO A 65 -0.45 16.34 -5.91
N ASP A 66 -1.32 17.32 -5.63
CA ASP A 66 -1.46 18.00 -4.33
C ASP A 66 -2.19 17.17 -3.26
N GLY A 67 -2.51 15.90 -3.56
CA GLY A 67 -3.19 14.98 -2.65
C GLY A 67 -4.70 15.21 -2.50
N THR A 68 -5.25 16.24 -3.13
CA THR A 68 -6.69 16.50 -3.19
C THR A 68 -7.39 15.47 -4.07
N LEU A 69 -8.68 15.24 -3.87
CA LEU A 69 -9.44 14.41 -4.82
C LEU A 69 -9.70 15.20 -6.09
N ARG A 70 -9.58 14.54 -7.23
CA ARG A 70 -10.05 15.11 -8.49
C ARG A 70 -11.50 15.55 -8.32
N ARG A 71 -11.84 16.75 -8.80
CA ARG A 71 -13.19 17.33 -8.66
C ARG A 71 -14.25 16.62 -9.50
N ASP A 72 -13.85 15.64 -10.29
CA ASP A 72 -14.70 14.80 -11.10
C ASP A 72 -15.65 13.94 -10.23
N PRO A 73 -16.99 14.01 -10.43
CA PRO A 73 -17.96 13.22 -9.68
C PRO A 73 -17.75 11.71 -9.83
N GLU A 74 -17.33 11.21 -10.99
CA GLU A 74 -17.09 9.78 -11.18
C GLU A 74 -15.93 9.28 -10.30
N ALA A 75 -14.82 10.03 -10.26
CA ALA A 75 -13.67 9.73 -9.41
C ALA A 75 -14.02 9.74 -7.91
N ARG A 76 -14.91 10.65 -7.48
CA ARG A 76 -15.41 10.70 -6.10
C ARG A 76 -16.26 9.47 -5.77
N ARG A 77 -17.14 9.08 -6.67
CA ARG A 77 -17.99 7.89 -6.52
C ARG A 77 -17.15 6.61 -6.46
N GLU A 78 -16.14 6.46 -7.32
CA GLU A 78 -15.21 5.32 -7.29
C GLU A 78 -14.49 5.22 -5.94
N LEU A 79 -13.97 6.34 -5.42
CA LEU A 79 -13.33 6.37 -4.13
C LEU A 79 -14.31 6.02 -2.99
N ALA A 80 -15.52 6.58 -3.02
CA ALA A 80 -16.53 6.32 -2.02
C ALA A 80 -16.90 4.83 -1.98
N LEU A 81 -17.06 4.18 -3.15
CA LEU A 81 -17.25 2.73 -3.25
C LEU A 81 -16.08 1.94 -2.67
N HIS A 82 -14.85 2.34 -2.98
CA HIS A 82 -13.66 1.70 -2.42
C HIS A 82 -13.62 1.78 -0.89
N ILE A 83 -13.87 2.97 -0.33
CA ILE A 83 -13.91 3.18 1.12
C ILE A 83 -15.05 2.37 1.76
N ARG A 84 -16.25 2.36 1.15
CA ARG A 84 -17.38 1.53 1.61
C ARG A 84 -16.99 0.06 1.67
N ARG A 85 -16.37 -0.48 0.61
CA ARG A 85 -15.94 -1.88 0.56
C ARG A 85 -14.97 -2.22 1.68
N ASN A 86 -14.01 -1.34 1.98
CA ASN A 86 -13.05 -1.56 3.06
C ASN A 86 -13.72 -1.54 4.45
N ILE A 87 -14.68 -0.63 4.68
CA ILE A 87 -15.45 -0.58 5.93
C ILE A 87 -16.27 -1.86 6.10
N LEU A 88 -17.00 -2.28 5.05
CA LEU A 88 -17.81 -3.51 5.08
C LEU A 88 -16.93 -4.76 5.32
N ALA A 89 -15.76 -4.83 4.69
CA ALA A 89 -14.82 -5.93 4.92
C ALA A 89 -14.29 -5.94 6.37
N ALA A 90 -14.05 -4.77 6.96
CA ALA A 90 -13.65 -4.65 8.36
C ALA A 90 -14.78 -5.09 9.31
N GLN A 91 -16.03 -4.70 9.02
CA GLN A 91 -17.20 -5.15 9.78
C GLN A 91 -17.38 -6.66 9.72
N LEU A 92 -17.28 -7.25 8.52
CA LEU A 92 -17.33 -8.69 8.34
C LEU A 92 -16.23 -9.40 9.14
N ARG A 93 -15.01 -8.86 9.11
CA ARG A 93 -13.90 -9.43 9.88
C ARG A 93 -14.17 -9.39 11.38
N VAL A 94 -14.68 -8.28 11.91
CA VAL A 94 -15.06 -8.16 13.33
C VAL A 94 -16.07 -9.25 13.69
N ALA A 95 -17.15 -9.38 12.92
CA ALA A 95 -18.19 -10.39 13.17
C ALA A 95 -17.66 -11.83 13.12
N LEU A 96 -16.78 -12.14 12.16
CA LEU A 96 -16.17 -13.47 12.05
C LEU A 96 -15.19 -13.78 13.19
N ASP A 97 -14.41 -12.79 13.61
CA ASP A 97 -13.47 -12.94 14.72
C ASP A 97 -14.25 -13.12 16.05
N GLU A 98 -15.35 -12.39 16.26
CA GLU A 98 -16.28 -12.57 17.39
C GLU A 98 -16.90 -13.97 17.44
N GLN A 99 -17.44 -14.46 16.31
CA GLN A 99 -18.00 -15.81 16.22
C GLN A 99 -16.98 -16.92 16.52
N ARG A 100 -15.70 -16.66 16.22
CA ARG A 100 -14.59 -17.61 16.43
C ARG A 100 -13.90 -17.42 17.78
N GLY A 101 -14.35 -16.48 18.62
CA GLY A 101 -13.71 -16.15 19.90
C GLY A 101 -12.29 -15.60 19.76
N ARG A 102 -11.95 -14.99 18.62
CA ARG A 102 -10.62 -14.44 18.35
C ARG A 102 -10.60 -12.93 18.59
N PRO A 103 -9.50 -12.38 19.14
CA PRO A 103 -9.37 -10.94 19.31
C PRO A 103 -9.14 -10.24 17.96
N THR A 104 -10.04 -9.33 17.61
CA THR A 104 -9.88 -8.46 16.43
C THR A 104 -8.89 -7.33 16.71
N PRO A 105 -7.96 -7.01 15.80
CA PRO A 105 -7.05 -5.87 15.97
C PRO A 105 -7.79 -4.53 16.12
N GLU A 106 -7.34 -3.66 17.03
CA GLU A 106 -7.99 -2.36 17.33
C GLU A 106 -8.09 -1.43 16.12
N ALA A 107 -7.13 -1.48 15.20
CA ALA A 107 -7.21 -0.73 13.95
C ALA A 107 -8.41 -1.14 13.08
N VAL A 108 -8.74 -2.44 13.06
CA VAL A 108 -9.86 -2.99 12.29
C VAL A 108 -11.18 -2.64 12.96
N LYS A 109 -11.27 -2.72 14.30
CA LYS A 109 -12.47 -2.28 15.05
C LYS A 109 -12.79 -0.82 14.78
N ARG A 110 -11.79 0.07 14.86
CA ARG A 110 -11.94 1.50 14.55
C ARG A 110 -12.39 1.75 13.10
N LEU A 111 -11.93 0.94 12.15
CA LEU A 111 -12.35 1.03 10.76
C LEU A 111 -13.80 0.57 10.56
N ALA A 112 -14.19 -0.52 11.21
CA ALA A 112 -15.54 -1.09 11.12
C ALA A 112 -16.63 -0.15 11.68
N GLN A 113 -16.27 0.66 12.68
CA GLN A 113 -17.16 1.65 13.30
C GLN A 113 -17.33 2.94 12.46
N ARG A 114 -16.59 3.10 11.35
CA ARG A 114 -16.72 4.30 10.51
C ARG A 114 -18.04 4.31 9.75
N LYS A 115 -18.60 5.51 9.56
CA LYS A 115 -19.76 5.73 8.70
C LYS A 115 -19.40 5.44 7.24
N LEU A 116 -20.30 4.78 6.53
CA LEU A 116 -20.18 4.59 5.09
C LEU A 116 -20.30 5.95 4.38
N PRO A 117 -19.32 6.34 3.53
CA PRO A 117 -19.38 7.61 2.81
C PRO A 117 -20.56 7.66 1.84
N ALA A 118 -21.09 8.82 1.50
CA ALA A 118 -22.15 8.95 0.50
C ALA A 118 -21.66 8.63 -0.92
N LEU A 119 -22.57 8.20 -1.80
CA LEU A 119 -22.33 8.07 -3.23
C LEU A 119 -23.00 9.25 -3.92
N GLU A 120 -22.42 10.43 -3.77
CA GLU A 120 -22.83 11.64 -4.49
C GLU A 120 -21.95 11.83 -5.72
#